data_AF-A0A1Y0I255-F1
#
_entry.id   AF-A0A1Y0I255-F1
#
_cell.length_a   1.000
_cell.length_b   1.000
_cell.length_c   1.000
_cell.angle_alpha   90.00
_cell.angle_beta   90.00
_cell.angle_gamma   90.00
#
_symmetry.space_group_name_H-M   'P 1'
#
loop_
_entity.id
_entity.type
_entity.pdbx_description
1 polymer ?
#
loop_
_entity_poly.entity_id
_entity_poly.type
_entity_poly.pdbx_seq_one_letter_code
_entity_poly.pdbx_strand_id
1 'polypeptide(L)'
;MPSTFNKIHRLKRLWTWEQFIEQYEVGPDIKTLKANYRFPHLKPSKNTVAVIDRLHEQSFPSPFPREIDGLMDIYDCLFGQDQDPASSDRIQKLEQFIQFELEVCQSEHFLREVRLNWLLGDIYFDRIMTLRNAGFWSRLQDAQSQAITLYQRAIRLLEEKSDLNEVVIYKLRQNILGAYLNGARRQGHWIEDEPTRNYLQQSDFMAKTKEVLALEPFNWNIARNGLRFASLLEDELNVMYFFKCLVNVSELFVDMDYKPLDTPALAKSPDFHWAIQKVLKPTFLKQFNLTRTL
;
A
#
# COMPACT_ATOMS: atom_id res chain seq x y z
N MET A 1 1.24 -5.47 3.97
CA MET A 1 2.38 -6.25 3.40
C MET A 1 2.34 -6.29 1.87
N PRO A 2 3.46 -6.49 1.14
CA PRO A 2 3.44 -6.72 -0.31
C PRO A 2 2.67 -8.00 -0.65
N SER A 3 1.93 -8.03 -1.76
CA SER A 3 1.23 -9.24 -2.22
C SER A 3 2.22 -10.34 -2.62
N THR A 4 1.79 -11.60 -2.59
CA THR A 4 2.61 -12.74 -3.07
C THR A 4 3.07 -12.54 -4.51
N PHE A 5 2.22 -11.96 -5.38
CA PHE A 5 2.59 -11.56 -6.74
C PHE A 5 3.84 -10.65 -6.74
N ASN A 6 3.81 -9.56 -5.96
CA ASN A 6 4.93 -8.63 -5.87
C ASN A 6 6.18 -9.28 -5.27
N LYS A 7 6.03 -10.14 -4.26
CA LYS A 7 7.14 -10.88 -3.65
C LYS A 7 7.82 -11.82 -4.66
N ILE A 8 7.05 -12.57 -5.46
CA ILE A 8 7.59 -13.44 -6.51
C ILE A 8 8.36 -12.60 -7.54
N HIS A 9 7.85 -11.44 -7.96
CA HIS A 9 8.56 -10.55 -8.89
C HIS A 9 9.90 -10.06 -8.33
N ARG A 10 9.94 -9.64 -7.05
CA ARG A 10 11.18 -9.23 -6.38
C ARG A 10 12.19 -10.38 -6.32
N LEU A 11 11.77 -11.56 -5.86
CA LEU A 11 12.63 -12.74 -5.75
C LEU A 11 13.14 -13.20 -7.13
N LYS A 12 12.29 -13.15 -8.16
CA LYS A 12 12.66 -13.54 -9.53
C LYS A 12 13.72 -12.63 -10.18
N ARG A 13 13.98 -11.45 -9.61
CA ARG A 13 15.12 -10.59 -10.02
C ARG A 13 16.47 -11.13 -9.53
N LEU A 14 16.47 -11.90 -8.45
CA LEU A 14 17.69 -12.47 -7.87
C LEU A 14 18.10 -13.77 -8.56
N TRP A 15 17.12 -14.53 -9.07
CA TRP A 15 17.31 -15.92 -9.50
C TRP A 15 16.67 -16.23 -10.84
N THR A 16 17.23 -17.20 -11.58
CA THR A 16 16.51 -17.93 -12.64
C THR A 16 15.34 -18.73 -12.07
N TRP A 17 14.48 -19.32 -12.90
CA TRP A 17 13.35 -20.10 -12.37
C TRP A 17 13.82 -21.38 -11.67
N GLU A 18 14.86 -21.98 -12.22
CA GLU A 18 15.50 -23.20 -11.72
C GLU A 18 16.12 -22.91 -10.35
N GLN A 19 16.93 -21.84 -10.26
CA GLN A 19 17.52 -21.39 -8.99
C GLN A 19 16.47 -20.99 -7.95
N PHE A 20 15.32 -20.43 -8.37
CA PHE A 20 14.25 -20.06 -7.43
C PHE A 20 13.68 -21.32 -6.76
N ILE A 21 13.47 -22.40 -7.51
CA ILE A 21 12.95 -23.64 -6.94
C ILE A 21 13.95 -24.30 -5.99
N GLU A 22 15.25 -24.18 -6.27
CA GLU A 22 16.32 -24.67 -5.39
C GLU A 22 16.36 -23.98 -4.02
N GLN A 23 15.68 -22.83 -3.83
CA GLN A 23 15.63 -22.13 -2.54
C GLN A 23 14.69 -22.80 -1.51
N TYR A 24 13.97 -23.86 -1.89
CA TYR A 24 13.06 -24.58 -1.00
C TYR A 24 12.98 -26.06 -1.33
N GLU A 25 12.89 -26.90 -0.29
CA GLU A 25 12.76 -28.35 -0.46
C GLU A 25 11.33 -28.75 -0.84
N VAL A 26 10.33 -28.14 -0.19
CA VAL A 26 8.91 -28.39 -0.44
C VAL A 26 8.22 -27.06 -0.71
N GLY A 27 7.54 -26.95 -1.85
CA GLY A 27 6.90 -25.71 -2.27
C GLY A 27 6.18 -25.82 -3.61
N PRO A 28 5.79 -24.68 -4.22
CA PRO A 28 5.12 -24.69 -5.52
C PRO A 28 6.04 -25.24 -6.62
N ASP A 29 5.47 -25.89 -7.63
CA ASP A 29 6.22 -26.25 -8.83
C ASP A 29 6.51 -25.01 -9.72
N ILE A 30 7.40 -25.17 -10.71
CA ILE A 30 7.78 -24.10 -11.64
C ILE A 30 6.57 -23.49 -12.37
N LYS A 31 5.59 -24.34 -12.71
CA LYS A 31 4.40 -23.93 -13.48
C LYS A 31 3.52 -23.02 -12.63
N THR A 32 3.33 -23.38 -11.36
CA THR A 32 2.59 -22.62 -10.37
C THR A 32 3.26 -21.29 -10.08
N LEU A 33 4.59 -21.27 -9.91
CA LEU A 33 5.34 -20.02 -9.76
C LEU A 33 5.19 -19.10 -10.96
N LYS A 34 5.39 -19.62 -12.19
CA LYS A 34 5.24 -18.85 -13.43
C LYS A 34 3.81 -18.32 -13.59
N ALA A 35 2.80 -19.09 -13.21
CA ALA A 35 1.41 -18.65 -13.24
C ALA A 35 1.17 -17.48 -12.27
N ASN A 36 1.59 -17.61 -11.00
CA ASN A 36 1.46 -16.54 -10.00
C ASN A 36 2.34 -15.32 -10.30
N TYR A 37 3.40 -15.46 -11.09
CA TYR A 37 4.19 -14.35 -11.61
C TYR A 37 3.50 -13.61 -12.76
N ARG A 38 2.80 -14.33 -13.65
CA ARG A 38 2.19 -13.76 -14.86
C ARG A 38 0.81 -13.16 -14.60
N PHE A 39 0.04 -13.72 -13.66
CA PHE A 39 -1.39 -13.44 -13.55
C PHE A 39 -1.74 -12.83 -12.19
N PRO A 40 -1.98 -11.50 -12.12
CA PRO A 40 -2.35 -10.79 -10.89
C PRO A 40 -3.64 -11.25 -10.22
N HIS A 41 -4.52 -11.98 -10.92
CA HIS A 41 -5.79 -12.48 -10.40
C HIS A 41 -5.68 -13.85 -9.72
N LEU A 42 -4.57 -14.57 -9.90
CA LEU A 42 -4.44 -15.91 -9.33
C LEU A 42 -4.23 -15.83 -7.83
N LYS A 43 -5.05 -16.60 -7.11
CA LYS A 43 -4.90 -16.78 -5.67
C LYS A 43 -3.85 -17.86 -5.39
N PRO A 44 -2.72 -17.54 -4.74
CA PRO A 44 -1.74 -18.54 -4.35
C PRO A 44 -2.29 -19.46 -3.26
N SER A 45 -1.79 -20.69 -3.20
CA SER A 45 -2.11 -21.61 -2.09
C SER A 45 -1.46 -21.13 -0.78
N LYS A 46 -1.97 -21.56 0.38
CA LYS A 46 -1.36 -21.23 1.68
C LYS A 46 0.11 -21.64 1.75
N ASN A 47 0.46 -22.81 1.23
CA ASN A 47 1.84 -23.28 1.16
C ASN A 47 2.71 -22.37 0.29
N THR A 48 2.20 -21.96 -0.88
CA THR A 48 2.89 -21.01 -1.75
C THR A 48 3.13 -19.67 -1.05
N VAL A 49 2.13 -19.14 -0.35
CA VAL A 49 2.27 -17.90 0.43
C VAL A 49 3.38 -18.04 1.47
N ALA A 50 3.34 -19.09 2.29
CA ALA A 50 4.33 -19.31 3.36
C ALA A 50 5.77 -19.44 2.83
N VAL A 51 5.98 -20.19 1.74
CA VAL A 51 7.30 -20.35 1.12
C VAL A 51 7.82 -19.02 0.58
N ILE A 52 6.98 -18.29 -0.16
CA ILE A 52 7.35 -17.00 -0.75
C ILE A 52 7.62 -15.95 0.32
N ASP A 53 6.83 -15.93 1.39
CA ASP A 53 7.00 -14.99 2.51
C ASP A 53 8.34 -15.23 3.21
N ARG A 54 8.65 -16.48 3.55
CA ARG A 54 9.95 -16.87 4.14
C ARG A 54 11.13 -16.45 3.27
N LEU A 55 11.10 -16.74 1.97
CA LEU A 55 12.18 -16.37 1.05
C LEU A 55 12.31 -14.85 0.88
N HIS A 56 11.18 -14.16 0.87
CA HIS A 56 11.14 -12.70 0.76
C HIS A 56 11.76 -12.05 2.00
N GLU A 57 11.44 -12.52 3.21
CA GLU A 57 12.03 -12.03 4.46
C GLU A 57 13.54 -12.30 4.54
N GLN A 58 14.00 -13.46 4.05
CA GLN A 58 15.43 -13.79 4.00
C GLN A 58 16.21 -12.89 3.03
N SER A 59 15.61 -12.59 1.88
CA SER A 59 16.29 -11.84 0.79
C SER A 59 16.13 -10.33 0.92
N PHE A 60 15.06 -9.88 1.58
CA PHE A 60 14.70 -8.47 1.75
C PHE A 60 14.27 -8.23 3.21
N PRO A 61 15.20 -8.38 4.18
CA PRO A 61 14.87 -8.23 5.59
C PRO A 61 14.36 -6.82 5.89
N SER A 62 13.50 -6.73 6.91
CA SER A 62 13.08 -5.45 7.47
C SER A 62 14.32 -4.68 7.95
N PRO A 63 14.48 -3.39 7.60
CA PRO A 63 15.55 -2.58 8.16
C PRO A 63 15.26 -2.23 9.63
N PHE A 64 14.04 -2.43 10.11
CA PHE A 64 13.63 -2.03 11.44
C PHE A 64 14.10 -3.03 12.50
N PRO A 65 14.36 -2.55 13.73
CA PRO A 65 14.71 -3.44 14.83
C PRO A 65 13.59 -4.44 15.14
N ARG A 66 13.97 -5.71 15.37
CA ARG A 66 13.03 -6.83 15.57
C ARG A 66 12.13 -6.63 16.78
N GLU A 67 12.60 -5.96 17.82
CA GLU A 67 11.83 -5.68 19.02
C GLU A 67 10.63 -4.77 18.72
N ILE A 68 10.76 -3.82 17.79
CA ILE A 68 9.64 -2.93 17.41
C ILE A 68 8.73 -3.60 16.38
N ASP A 69 9.28 -4.41 15.46
CA ASP A 69 8.44 -5.24 14.59
C ASP A 69 7.58 -6.22 15.43
N GLY A 70 8.12 -6.77 16.53
CA GLY A 70 7.34 -7.57 17.48
C GLY A 70 6.23 -6.78 18.20
N LEU A 71 6.41 -5.47 18.46
CA LEU A 71 5.34 -4.62 18.99
C LEU A 71 4.23 -4.39 17.96
N MET A 72 4.56 -4.26 16.67
CA MET A 72 3.57 -4.19 15.60
C MET A 72 2.76 -5.49 15.53
N ASP A 73 3.41 -6.66 15.62
CA ASP A 73 2.73 -7.96 15.62
C ASP A 73 1.77 -8.11 16.81
N ILE A 74 2.18 -7.64 18.00
CA ILE A 74 1.32 -7.60 19.19
C ILE A 74 0.11 -6.69 18.93
N TYR A 75 0.33 -5.50 18.36
CA TYR A 75 -0.76 -4.59 18.03
C TYR A 75 -1.74 -5.21 17.03
N ASP A 76 -1.25 -5.78 15.93
CA ASP A 76 -2.07 -6.42 14.90
C ASP A 76 -2.94 -7.55 15.50
N CYS A 77 -2.37 -8.31 16.44
CA CYS A 77 -3.09 -9.34 17.18
C CYS A 77 -4.19 -8.76 18.10
N LEU A 78 -3.91 -7.67 18.81
CA LEU A 78 -4.90 -7.01 19.68
C LEU A 78 -6.03 -6.38 18.87
N PHE A 79 -5.69 -5.68 17.78
CA PHE A 79 -6.65 -5.03 16.90
C PHE A 79 -7.55 -6.05 16.18
N GLY A 80 -7.00 -7.20 15.76
CA GLY A 80 -7.79 -8.30 15.20
C GLY A 80 -8.80 -8.93 16.17
N GLN A 81 -8.68 -8.68 17.47
CA GLN A 81 -9.57 -9.15 18.53
C GLN A 81 -10.61 -8.10 18.94
N ASP A 82 -11.09 -7.30 17.99
CA ASP A 82 -11.94 -6.10 18.14
C ASP A 82 -13.24 -6.27 18.97
N GLN A 83 -13.61 -7.51 19.31
CA GLN A 83 -14.76 -7.87 20.16
C GLN A 83 -14.42 -8.05 21.65
N ASP A 84 -13.14 -8.07 22.03
CA ASP A 84 -12.69 -8.22 23.42
C ASP A 84 -12.44 -6.85 24.08
N PRO A 85 -13.24 -6.45 25.10
CA PRO A 85 -13.01 -5.22 25.85
C PRO A 85 -11.60 -5.10 26.45
N ALA A 86 -10.96 -6.23 26.78
CA ALA A 86 -9.58 -6.23 27.29
C ALA A 86 -8.57 -5.81 26.22
N SER A 87 -8.86 -6.02 24.93
CA SER A 87 -7.98 -5.60 23.83
C SER A 87 -7.91 -4.08 23.73
N SER A 88 -9.03 -3.38 23.94
CA SER A 88 -9.04 -1.91 23.93
C SER A 88 -8.17 -1.31 25.04
N ASP A 89 -8.27 -1.84 26.27
CA ASP A 89 -7.41 -1.43 27.40
C ASP A 89 -5.92 -1.72 27.12
N ARG A 90 -5.62 -2.87 26.50
CA ARG A 90 -4.24 -3.21 26.11
C ARG A 90 -3.69 -2.30 25.02
N ILE A 91 -4.49 -1.95 24.02
CA ILE A 91 -4.10 -0.98 22.98
C ILE A 91 -3.83 0.39 23.61
N GLN A 92 -4.65 0.82 24.57
CA GLN A 92 -4.43 2.08 25.28
C GLN A 92 -3.13 2.06 26.10
N LYS A 93 -2.82 0.96 26.79
CA LYS A 93 -1.55 0.79 27.51
C LYS A 93 -0.35 0.79 26.56
N LEU A 94 -0.48 0.15 25.40
CA LEU A 94 0.56 0.16 24.36
C LEU A 94 0.77 1.57 23.81
N GLU A 95 -0.29 2.33 23.54
CA GLU A 95 -0.21 3.74 23.13
C GLU A 95 0.57 4.57 24.16
N GLN A 96 0.21 4.47 25.45
CA GLN A 96 0.89 5.19 26.53
C GLN A 96 2.38 4.83 26.64
N PHE A 97 2.70 3.53 26.49
CA PHE A 97 4.08 3.07 26.48
C PHE A 97 4.86 3.68 25.30
N ILE A 98 4.30 3.67 24.09
CA ILE A 98 4.97 4.23 22.90
C ILE A 98 5.16 5.74 23.04
N GLN A 99 4.17 6.45 23.56
CA GLN A 99 4.28 7.89 23.84
C GLN A 99 5.42 8.18 24.82
N PHE A 100 5.47 7.46 25.94
CA PHE A 100 6.55 7.57 26.91
C PHE A 100 7.93 7.31 26.27
N GLU A 101 8.04 6.25 25.46
CA GLU A 101 9.28 5.92 24.73
C GLU A 101 9.70 7.03 23.76
N LEU A 102 8.75 7.67 23.07
CA LEU A 102 9.04 8.77 22.13
C LEU A 102 9.39 10.09 22.83
N GLU A 103 8.92 10.31 24.05
CA GLU A 103 9.17 11.52 24.84
C GLU A 103 10.46 11.46 25.65
N VAL A 104 10.69 10.33 26.34
CA VAL A 104 11.74 10.20 27.36
C VAL A 104 12.97 9.49 26.79
N CYS A 105 12.78 8.51 25.91
CA CYS A 105 13.87 7.74 25.35
C CYS A 105 14.25 8.31 23.98
N GLN A 106 15.11 9.33 23.98
CA GLN A 106 15.83 9.69 22.75
C GLN A 106 16.65 8.49 22.31
N SER A 107 16.13 7.73 21.34
CA SER A 107 16.82 6.56 20.84
C SER A 107 18.01 7.01 20.01
N GLU A 108 19.20 6.48 20.32
CA GLU A 108 20.35 6.58 19.42
C GLU A 108 20.07 5.91 18.06
N HIS A 109 19.05 5.04 17.99
CA HIS A 109 18.64 4.31 16.80
C HIS A 109 17.43 4.97 16.13
N PHE A 110 17.67 5.80 15.12
CA PHE A 110 16.60 6.50 14.41
C PHE A 110 15.55 5.55 13.79
N LEU A 111 15.93 4.35 13.35
CA LEU A 111 14.98 3.36 12.80
C LEU A 111 13.97 2.87 13.83
N ARG A 112 14.37 2.81 15.10
CA ARG A 112 13.48 2.54 16.22
C ARG A 112 12.45 3.66 16.36
N GLU A 113 12.90 4.90 16.36
CA GLU A 113 12.03 6.08 16.45
C GLU A 113 11.06 6.16 15.26
N VAL A 114 11.52 5.92 14.04
CA VAL A 114 10.68 5.84 12.83
C VAL A 114 9.56 4.82 13.04
N ARG A 115 9.91 3.62 13.51
CA ARG A 115 8.96 2.52 13.64
C ARG A 115 7.98 2.72 14.79
N LEU A 116 8.39 3.35 15.89
CA LEU A 116 7.50 3.76 16.99
C LEU A 116 6.51 4.85 16.53
N ASN A 117 6.98 5.86 15.79
CA ASN A 117 6.08 6.86 15.20
C ASN A 117 5.10 6.21 14.22
N TRP A 118 5.57 5.26 13.41
CA TRP A 118 4.69 4.50 12.52
C TRP A 118 3.61 3.77 13.31
N LEU A 119 3.99 2.94 14.30
CA LEU A 119 3.04 2.16 15.10
C LEU A 119 2.01 3.05 15.80
N LEU A 120 2.46 4.14 16.42
CA LEU A 120 1.55 5.09 17.07
C LEU A 120 0.62 5.75 16.04
N GLY A 121 1.13 6.03 14.84
CA GLY A 121 0.32 6.52 13.72
C GLY A 121 -0.76 5.52 13.31
N ASP A 122 -0.44 4.23 13.22
CA ASP A 122 -1.38 3.15 12.91
C ASP A 122 -2.50 3.05 13.98
N ILE A 123 -2.15 3.16 15.27
CA ILE A 123 -3.13 3.20 16.38
C ILE A 123 -4.14 4.36 16.18
N TYR A 124 -3.68 5.56 15.83
CA TYR A 124 -4.57 6.69 15.57
C TYR A 124 -5.36 6.51 14.28
N PHE A 125 -4.71 6.00 13.23
CA PHE A 125 -5.32 5.76 11.93
C PHE A 125 -6.52 4.82 12.02
N ASP A 126 -6.39 3.72 12.77
CA ASP A 126 -7.45 2.72 12.90
C ASP A 126 -8.68 3.26 13.66
N ARG A 127 -8.50 4.28 14.51
CA ARG A 127 -9.61 4.98 15.19
C ARG A 127 -10.45 5.83 14.25
N ILE A 128 -9.88 6.31 13.14
CA ILE A 128 -10.53 7.30 12.25
C ILE A 128 -11.88 6.79 11.75
N MET A 129 -11.93 5.56 11.23
CA MET A 129 -13.17 5.00 10.66
C MET A 129 -14.25 4.81 11.74
N THR A 130 -13.88 4.31 12.91
CA THR A 130 -14.80 4.12 14.04
C THR A 130 -15.38 5.45 14.51
N LEU A 131 -14.54 6.47 14.67
CA LEU A 131 -14.96 7.82 15.06
C LEU A 131 -15.85 8.47 14.00
N ARG A 132 -15.54 8.28 12.71
CA ARG A 132 -16.36 8.76 11.58
C ARG A 132 -17.75 8.15 11.63
N ASN A 133 -17.82 6.83 11.73
CA ASN A 133 -19.08 6.10 11.71
C ASN A 133 -19.94 6.41 12.93
N ALA A 134 -19.32 6.74 14.07
CA ALA A 134 -19.99 7.20 15.28
C ALA A 134 -20.34 8.71 15.29
N GLY A 135 -19.91 9.48 14.29
CA GLY A 135 -20.17 10.92 14.20
C GLY A 135 -19.39 11.79 15.19
N PHE A 136 -18.30 11.28 15.79
CA PHE A 136 -17.47 12.01 16.75
C PHE A 136 -16.45 12.91 16.05
N TRP A 137 -16.93 13.97 15.37
CA TRP A 137 -16.13 14.78 14.45
C TRP A 137 -14.89 15.44 15.05
N SER A 138 -14.96 16.01 16.27
CA SER A 138 -13.77 16.59 16.91
C SER A 138 -12.70 15.53 17.15
N ARG A 139 -13.09 14.40 17.74
CA ARG A 139 -12.15 13.30 18.04
C ARG A 139 -11.59 12.68 16.75
N LEU A 140 -12.39 12.63 15.69
CA LEU A 140 -11.94 12.21 14.36
C LEU A 140 -10.84 13.13 13.84
N GLN A 141 -11.04 14.45 13.93
CA GLN A 141 -10.05 15.43 13.48
C GLN A 141 -8.77 15.30 14.29
N ASP A 142 -8.88 15.11 15.62
CA ASP A 142 -7.73 14.89 16.48
C ASP A 142 -6.97 13.62 16.08
N ALA A 143 -7.66 12.48 15.95
CA ALA A 143 -7.05 11.21 15.55
C ALA A 143 -6.39 11.29 14.17
N GLN A 144 -7.07 11.91 13.21
CA GLN A 144 -6.53 12.11 11.86
C GLN A 144 -5.26 12.98 11.88
N SER A 145 -5.29 14.10 12.61
CA SER A 145 -4.14 15.01 12.75
C SER A 145 -2.94 14.32 13.41
N GLN A 146 -3.18 13.54 14.47
CA GLN A 146 -2.14 12.78 15.15
C GLN A 146 -1.52 11.72 14.22
N ALA A 147 -2.35 10.91 13.54
CA ALA A 147 -1.85 9.90 12.60
C ALA A 147 -0.96 10.53 11.51
N ILE A 148 -1.43 11.61 10.87
CA ILE A 148 -0.67 12.31 9.83
C ILE A 148 0.65 12.87 10.38
N THR A 149 0.61 13.52 11.55
CA THR A 149 1.81 14.10 12.17
C THR A 149 2.88 13.05 12.45
N LEU A 150 2.47 11.88 12.95
CA LEU A 150 3.37 10.78 13.27
C LEU A 150 3.97 10.15 12.01
N TYR A 151 3.17 9.92 10.97
CA TYR A 151 3.70 9.46 9.68
C TYR A 151 4.65 10.48 9.04
N GLN A 152 4.33 11.77 9.11
CA GLN A 152 5.22 12.83 8.62
C GLN A 152 6.54 12.87 9.40
N ARG A 153 6.52 12.68 10.72
CA ARG A 153 7.73 12.56 11.53
C ARG A 153 8.57 11.36 11.12
N ALA A 154 7.94 10.21 10.90
CA ALA A 154 8.61 9.01 10.41
C ALA A 154 9.25 9.23 9.03
N ILE A 155 8.56 9.91 8.10
CA ILE A 155 9.11 10.27 6.78
C ILE A 155 10.33 11.19 6.92
N ARG A 156 10.23 12.28 7.70
CA ARG A 156 11.35 13.21 7.90
C ARG A 156 12.59 12.51 8.45
N LEU A 157 12.41 11.66 9.46
CA LEU A 157 13.51 10.88 10.03
C LEU A 157 14.17 9.95 9.01
N LEU A 158 13.40 9.34 8.10
CA LEU A 158 13.93 8.50 7.04
C LEU A 158 14.70 9.33 5.99
N GLU A 159 14.15 10.47 5.58
CA GLU A 159 14.77 11.36 4.57
C GLU A 159 16.06 12.03 5.08
N GLU A 160 16.13 12.34 6.39
CA GLU A 160 17.30 13.01 6.99
C GLU A 160 18.47 12.06 7.29
N LYS A 161 18.17 10.81 7.67
CA LYS A 161 19.15 9.93 8.34
C LYS A 161 19.44 8.64 7.58
N SER A 162 18.86 8.45 6.39
CA SER A 162 18.97 7.19 5.69
C SER A 162 18.82 7.29 4.18
N ASP A 163 19.60 6.48 3.46
CA ASP A 163 19.35 6.14 2.05
C ASP A 163 18.30 5.02 1.92
N LEU A 164 17.35 4.94 2.87
CA LEU A 164 16.39 3.85 2.88
C LEU A 164 15.46 3.94 1.68
N ASN A 165 15.07 2.77 1.17
CA ASN A 165 14.35 2.63 -0.08
C ASN A 165 13.05 3.45 -0.10
N GLU A 166 12.87 4.25 -1.15
CA GLU A 166 11.65 5.03 -1.46
C GLU A 166 10.35 4.21 -1.30
N VAL A 167 10.40 2.89 -1.51
CA VAL A 167 9.28 1.96 -1.27
C VAL A 167 8.77 1.99 0.19
N VAL A 168 9.65 2.19 1.17
CA VAL A 168 9.26 2.30 2.59
C VAL A 168 8.58 3.62 2.86
N ILE A 169 9.19 4.73 2.41
CA ILE A 169 8.66 6.08 2.58
C ILE A 169 7.30 6.21 1.89
N TYR A 170 7.15 5.60 0.72
CA TYR A 170 5.89 5.55 -0.01
C TYR A 170 4.75 4.90 0.79
N LYS A 171 5.01 3.86 1.59
CA LYS A 171 3.97 3.27 2.46
C LYS A 171 3.47 4.26 3.51
N LEU A 172 4.37 5.05 4.12
CA LEU A 172 3.98 6.12 5.04
C LEU A 172 3.12 7.18 4.33
N ARG A 173 3.47 7.55 3.09
CA ARG A 173 2.64 8.45 2.27
C ARG A 173 1.27 7.85 1.94
N GLN A 174 1.20 6.54 1.68
CA GLN A 174 -0.09 5.84 1.52
C GLN A 174 -0.92 5.86 2.79
N ASN A 175 -0.30 5.73 3.97
CA ASN A 175 -1.01 5.83 5.25
C ASN A 175 -1.54 7.25 5.50
N ILE A 176 -0.76 8.30 5.19
CA ILE A 176 -1.22 9.69 5.24
C ILE A 176 -2.43 9.90 4.32
N LEU A 177 -2.34 9.45 3.06
CA LEU A 177 -3.46 9.52 2.14
C LEU A 177 -4.67 8.75 2.67
N GLY A 178 -4.46 7.54 3.20
CA GLY A 178 -5.50 6.76 3.84
C GLY A 178 -6.18 7.52 4.99
N ALA A 179 -5.44 8.29 5.79
CA ALA A 179 -5.98 9.07 6.89
C ALA A 179 -6.95 10.16 6.38
N TYR A 180 -6.61 10.82 5.27
CA TYR A 180 -7.52 11.74 4.57
C TYR A 180 -8.76 11.02 4.05
N LEU A 181 -8.58 9.94 3.29
CA LEU A 181 -9.70 9.20 2.67
C LEU A 181 -10.65 8.58 3.70
N ASN A 182 -10.12 8.10 4.82
CA ASN A 182 -10.90 7.51 5.91
C ASN A 182 -11.59 8.57 6.75
N GLY A 183 -10.99 9.76 6.91
CA GLY A 183 -11.58 10.88 7.63
C GLY A 183 -12.61 11.68 6.84
N ALA A 184 -12.63 11.54 5.51
CA ALA A 184 -13.60 12.21 4.65
C ALA A 184 -15.06 11.90 5.07
N ARG A 185 -15.90 12.95 5.09
CA ARG A 185 -17.30 12.84 5.56
C ARG A 185 -18.13 11.83 4.77
N ARG A 186 -17.89 11.73 3.47
CA ARG A 186 -18.61 10.84 2.55
C ARG A 186 -17.63 9.88 1.90
N GLN A 187 -17.77 8.60 2.19
CA GLN A 187 -16.95 7.56 1.60
C GLN A 187 -17.19 7.48 0.08
N GLY A 188 -16.11 7.47 -0.70
CA GLY A 188 -16.19 7.42 -2.17
C GLY A 188 -16.44 8.78 -2.84
N HIS A 189 -16.61 9.85 -2.07
CA HIS A 189 -16.75 11.24 -2.57
C HIS A 189 -15.56 12.11 -2.16
N TRP A 190 -14.36 11.56 -2.28
CA TRP A 190 -13.15 12.15 -1.69
C TRP A 190 -12.71 13.46 -2.34
N ILE A 191 -13.08 13.70 -3.60
CA ILE A 191 -12.77 14.97 -4.27
C ILE A 191 -13.71 16.09 -3.84
N GLU A 192 -14.88 15.76 -3.29
CA GLU A 192 -15.77 16.73 -2.64
C GLU A 192 -15.27 17.11 -1.23
N ASP A 193 -14.39 16.29 -0.65
CA ASP A 193 -13.76 16.56 0.65
C ASP A 193 -12.54 17.47 0.46
N GLU A 194 -12.71 18.74 0.82
CA GLU A 194 -11.71 19.80 0.62
C GLU A 194 -10.32 19.45 1.20
N PRO A 195 -10.18 18.90 2.43
CA PRO A 195 -8.87 18.45 2.94
C PRO A 195 -8.23 17.38 2.06
N THR A 196 -8.99 16.37 1.66
CA THR A 196 -8.48 15.27 0.82
C THR A 196 -8.06 15.77 -0.56
N ARG A 197 -8.89 16.62 -1.18
CA ARG A 197 -8.58 17.25 -2.46
C ARG A 197 -7.32 18.10 -2.37
N ASN A 198 -7.21 18.96 -1.36
CA ASN A 198 -6.05 19.81 -1.16
C ASN A 198 -4.77 19.00 -0.97
N TYR A 199 -4.81 17.91 -0.18
CA TYR A 199 -3.67 17.01 -0.06
C TYR A 199 -3.27 16.41 -1.41
N LEU A 200 -4.22 15.89 -2.18
CA LEU A 200 -3.95 15.29 -3.48
C LEU A 200 -3.39 16.28 -4.51
N GLN A 201 -3.80 17.55 -4.44
CA GLN A 201 -3.35 18.60 -5.37
C GLN A 201 -2.01 19.23 -4.96
N GLN A 202 -1.75 19.39 -3.67
CA GLN A 202 -0.58 20.13 -3.16
C GLN A 202 0.58 19.22 -2.78
N SER A 203 0.33 17.93 -2.51
CA SER A 203 1.41 16.99 -2.23
C SER A 203 2.10 16.51 -3.50
N ASP A 204 3.30 15.96 -3.33
CA ASP A 204 4.06 15.28 -4.37
C ASP A 204 3.59 13.82 -4.59
N PHE A 205 2.44 13.43 -4.04
CA PHE A 205 2.00 12.03 -4.00
C PHE A 205 2.00 11.35 -5.38
N MET A 206 1.54 12.04 -6.44
CA MET A 206 1.57 11.47 -7.80
C MET A 206 3.00 11.27 -8.30
N ALA A 207 3.86 12.27 -8.13
CA ALA A 207 5.27 12.19 -8.55
C ALA A 207 5.98 11.04 -7.82
N LYS A 208 5.83 10.95 -6.50
CA LYS A 208 6.37 9.86 -5.68
C LYS A 208 5.81 8.49 -6.04
N THR A 209 4.52 8.41 -6.38
CA THR A 209 3.92 7.17 -6.89
C THR A 209 4.61 6.71 -8.19
N LYS A 210 4.98 7.63 -9.09
CA LYS A 210 5.73 7.28 -10.32
C LYS A 210 7.16 6.83 -10.03
N GLU A 211 7.86 7.50 -9.12
CA GLU A 211 9.21 7.10 -8.69
C GLU A 211 9.23 5.66 -8.16
N VAL A 212 8.26 5.30 -7.31
CA VAL A 212 8.13 3.94 -6.78
C VAL A 212 7.81 2.93 -7.88
N LEU A 213 6.97 3.28 -8.85
CA LEU A 213 6.71 2.41 -10.01
C LEU A 213 7.92 2.25 -10.92
N ALA A 214 8.85 3.21 -10.96
CA ALA A 214 10.11 3.02 -11.67
C ALA A 214 10.97 1.94 -10.99
N LEU A 215 10.96 1.88 -9.65
CA LEU A 215 11.65 0.84 -8.88
C LEU A 215 10.94 -0.53 -8.96
N GLU A 216 9.61 -0.49 -8.88
CA GLU A 216 8.72 -1.67 -8.86
C GLU A 216 7.66 -1.64 -9.98
N PRO A 217 8.07 -1.74 -11.25
CA PRO A 217 7.15 -1.65 -12.40
C PRO A 217 6.11 -2.75 -12.44
N PHE A 218 6.30 -3.85 -11.71
CA PHE A 218 5.34 -4.95 -11.57
C PHE A 218 4.22 -4.65 -10.56
N ASN A 219 4.32 -3.58 -9.77
CA ASN A 219 3.40 -3.33 -8.67
C ASN A 219 2.07 -2.71 -9.16
N TRP A 220 1.20 -3.56 -9.70
CA TRP A 220 -0.08 -3.15 -10.27
C TRP A 220 -0.99 -2.46 -9.26
N ASN A 221 -0.90 -2.77 -7.96
CA ASN A 221 -1.67 -2.08 -6.92
C ASN A 221 -1.32 -0.59 -6.85
N ILE A 222 -0.02 -0.27 -6.94
CA ILE A 222 0.46 1.12 -6.95
C ILE A 222 0.02 1.82 -8.23
N ALA A 223 0.17 1.17 -9.39
CA ALA A 223 -0.27 1.73 -10.66
C ALA A 223 -1.79 1.97 -10.68
N ARG A 224 -2.58 1.04 -10.14
CA ARG A 224 -4.04 1.17 -10.04
C ARG A 224 -4.46 2.30 -9.12
N ASN A 225 -3.80 2.47 -7.98
CA ASN A 225 -4.07 3.59 -7.07
C ASN A 225 -3.65 4.93 -7.69
N GLY A 226 -2.50 4.99 -8.38
CA GLY A 226 -2.10 6.16 -9.16
C GLY A 226 -3.16 6.53 -10.21
N LEU A 227 -3.63 5.54 -10.98
CA LEU A 227 -4.72 5.73 -11.95
C LEU A 227 -6.01 6.24 -11.29
N ARG A 228 -6.35 5.69 -10.13
CA ARG A 228 -7.54 6.08 -9.37
C ARG A 228 -7.52 7.57 -9.05
N PHE A 229 -6.43 8.04 -8.44
CA PHE A 229 -6.34 9.43 -8.03
C PHE A 229 -6.11 10.37 -9.21
N ALA A 230 -5.41 9.94 -10.27
CA ALA A 230 -5.34 10.70 -11.52
C ALA A 230 -6.73 10.89 -12.16
N SER A 231 -7.57 9.85 -12.14
CA SER A 231 -8.96 9.91 -12.60
C SER A 231 -9.79 10.89 -11.77
N LEU A 232 -9.69 10.79 -10.45
CA LEU A 232 -10.38 11.67 -9.51
C LEU A 232 -9.95 13.14 -9.62
N LEU A 233 -8.68 13.40 -9.92
CA LEU A 233 -8.14 14.74 -10.15
C LEU A 233 -8.34 15.26 -11.59
N GLU A 234 -8.95 14.46 -12.45
CA GLU A 234 -9.15 14.78 -13.87
C GLU A 234 -7.83 15.09 -14.62
N ASP A 235 -6.75 14.39 -14.24
CA ASP A 235 -5.42 14.56 -14.83
C ASP A 235 -5.18 13.54 -15.95
N GLU A 236 -5.39 13.98 -17.19
CA GLU A 236 -5.28 13.15 -18.39
C GLU A 236 -3.89 12.51 -18.54
N LEU A 237 -2.80 13.27 -18.32
CA LEU A 237 -1.44 12.78 -18.51
C LEU A 237 -1.10 11.69 -17.50
N ASN A 238 -1.50 11.88 -16.24
CA ASN A 238 -1.30 10.87 -15.20
C ASN A 238 -2.18 9.64 -15.42
N VAL A 239 -3.41 9.79 -15.91
CA VAL A 239 -4.27 8.65 -16.28
C VAL A 239 -3.60 7.81 -17.36
N MET A 240 -3.10 8.43 -18.44
CA MET A 240 -2.42 7.71 -19.52
C MET A 240 -1.17 6.97 -19.00
N TYR A 241 -0.37 7.63 -18.16
CA TYR A 241 0.84 7.05 -17.58
C TYR A 241 0.53 5.82 -16.72
N PHE A 242 -0.34 5.97 -15.72
CA PHE A 242 -0.62 4.88 -14.77
C PHE A 242 -1.36 3.71 -15.44
N PHE A 243 -2.23 3.99 -16.41
CA PHE A 243 -2.86 2.93 -17.20
C PHE A 243 -1.83 2.15 -18.04
N LYS A 244 -0.87 2.83 -18.67
CA LYS A 244 0.24 2.16 -19.37
C LYS A 244 1.05 1.29 -18.42
N CYS A 245 1.35 1.77 -17.21
CA CYS A 245 2.01 0.95 -16.18
C CYS A 245 1.20 -0.31 -15.85
N LEU A 246 -0.13 -0.22 -15.70
CA LEU A 246 -0.97 -1.40 -15.46
C LEU A 246 -0.90 -2.42 -16.59
N VAL A 247 -1.05 -1.98 -17.84
CA VAL A 247 -0.99 -2.84 -19.02
C VAL A 247 0.38 -3.51 -19.15
N ASN A 248 1.45 -2.79 -18.81
CA ASN A 248 2.81 -3.35 -18.79
C ASN A 248 2.99 -4.46 -17.75
N VAL A 249 2.24 -4.46 -16.64
CA VAL A 249 2.22 -5.59 -15.69
C VAL A 249 1.50 -6.78 -16.29
N SER A 250 0.35 -6.54 -16.93
CA SER A 250 -0.45 -7.57 -17.58
C SER A 250 -1.37 -6.96 -18.63
N GLU A 251 -1.30 -7.47 -19.86
CA GLU A 251 -2.17 -7.04 -20.97
C GLU A 251 -3.66 -7.23 -20.68
N LEU A 252 -4.01 -8.08 -19.71
CA LEU A 252 -5.39 -8.29 -19.26
C LEU A 252 -6.04 -6.99 -18.76
N PHE A 253 -5.26 -6.02 -18.27
CA PHE A 253 -5.78 -4.72 -17.84
C PHE A 253 -6.31 -3.83 -18.98
N VAL A 254 -6.08 -4.21 -20.25
CA VAL A 254 -6.73 -3.56 -21.39
C VAL A 254 -8.25 -3.78 -21.36
N ASP A 255 -8.69 -4.92 -20.81
CA ASP A 255 -10.10 -5.19 -20.56
C ASP A 255 -10.54 -4.48 -19.26
N MET A 256 -11.46 -3.52 -19.38
CA MET A 256 -11.96 -2.72 -18.25
C MET A 256 -12.79 -3.54 -17.25
N ASP A 257 -13.30 -4.71 -17.67
CA ASP A 257 -14.02 -5.65 -16.81
C ASP A 257 -13.10 -6.70 -16.18
N TYR A 258 -11.79 -6.69 -16.49
CA TYR A 258 -10.81 -7.57 -15.86
C TYR A 258 -10.74 -7.36 -14.34
N LYS A 259 -10.78 -8.46 -13.59
CA LYS A 259 -10.80 -8.49 -12.13
C LYS A 259 -9.48 -9.06 -11.58
N PRO A 260 -8.57 -8.23 -11.03
CA PRO A 260 -7.42 -8.73 -10.28
C PRO A 260 -7.86 -9.30 -8.92
N LEU A 261 -6.93 -10.00 -8.24
CA LEU A 261 -7.25 -10.72 -7.01
C LEU A 261 -7.79 -9.76 -5.95
N ASP A 262 -8.92 -10.14 -5.35
CA ASP A 262 -9.60 -9.41 -4.26
C ASP A 262 -9.89 -7.92 -4.54
N THR A 263 -9.92 -7.53 -5.83
CA THR A 263 -10.07 -6.13 -6.23
C THR A 263 -11.12 -6.00 -7.35
N PRO A 264 -12.04 -5.04 -7.30
CA PRO A 264 -13.04 -4.85 -8.36
C PRO A 264 -12.39 -4.38 -9.66
N ALA A 265 -13.00 -4.77 -10.79
CA ALA A 265 -12.63 -4.29 -12.11
C ALA A 265 -12.75 -2.75 -12.22
N LEU A 266 -12.00 -2.14 -13.14
CA LEU A 266 -11.99 -0.69 -13.32
C LEU A 266 -13.39 -0.16 -13.68
N ALA A 267 -14.09 -0.85 -14.58
CA ALA A 267 -15.44 -0.50 -15.01
C ALA A 267 -16.50 -0.56 -13.90
N LYS A 268 -16.19 -1.18 -12.75
CA LYS A 268 -17.13 -1.34 -11.63
C LYS A 268 -16.85 -0.37 -10.47
N SER A 269 -15.87 0.51 -10.60
CA SER A 269 -15.50 1.45 -9.53
C SER A 269 -15.71 2.90 -10.01
N PRO A 270 -16.48 3.71 -9.26
CA PRO A 270 -16.82 5.07 -9.67
C PRO A 270 -15.61 5.99 -9.75
N ASP A 271 -14.55 5.67 -9.02
CA ASP A 271 -13.30 6.45 -9.01
C ASP A 271 -12.62 6.49 -10.38
N PHE A 272 -12.90 5.53 -11.27
CA PHE A 272 -12.32 5.48 -12.62
C PHE A 272 -13.25 6.02 -13.70
N HIS A 273 -14.47 6.46 -13.36
CA HIS A 273 -15.47 6.86 -14.36
C HIS A 273 -14.97 7.97 -15.28
N TRP A 274 -14.34 9.01 -14.72
CA TRP A 274 -13.80 10.10 -15.51
C TRP A 274 -12.72 9.62 -16.48
N ALA A 275 -11.73 8.87 -15.98
CA ALA A 275 -10.67 8.30 -16.81
C ALA A 275 -11.22 7.46 -17.96
N ILE A 276 -12.18 6.56 -17.69
CA ILE A 276 -12.80 5.69 -18.69
C ILE A 276 -13.55 6.50 -19.75
N GLN A 277 -14.33 7.49 -19.35
CA GLN A 277 -15.17 8.27 -20.26
C GLN A 277 -14.36 9.28 -21.10
N LYS A 278 -13.30 9.86 -20.52
CA LYS A 278 -12.60 11.00 -21.12
C LYS A 278 -11.30 10.61 -21.81
N VAL A 279 -10.54 9.69 -21.21
CA VAL A 279 -9.14 9.40 -21.59
C VAL A 279 -8.98 8.00 -22.20
N LEU A 280 -9.45 6.95 -21.51
CA LEU A 280 -9.27 5.54 -21.88
C LEU A 280 -10.24 5.08 -22.98
N LYS A 281 -10.41 5.92 -23.99
CA LYS A 281 -11.27 5.68 -25.16
C LYS A 281 -10.66 4.61 -26.08
N PRO A 282 -11.46 4.00 -26.97
CA PRO A 282 -10.97 3.01 -27.93
C PRO A 282 -9.75 3.48 -28.75
N THR A 283 -9.64 4.77 -29.05
CA THR A 283 -8.48 5.35 -29.74
C THR A 283 -7.18 5.18 -28.97
N PHE A 284 -7.20 5.49 -27.67
CA PHE A 284 -6.05 5.28 -26.78
C PHE A 284 -5.79 3.79 -26.58
N LEU A 285 -6.82 2.98 -26.34
CA LEU A 285 -6.66 1.54 -26.10
C LEU A 285 -6.10 0.77 -27.31
N LYS A 286 -6.33 1.24 -28.54
CA LYS A 286 -5.77 0.64 -29.77
C LYS A 286 -4.25 0.54 -29.76
N GLN A 287 -3.54 1.43 -29.04
CA GLN A 287 -2.08 1.38 -28.95
C GLN A 287 -1.57 0.12 -28.22
N PHE A 288 -2.43 -0.56 -27.45
CA PHE A 288 -2.09 -1.79 -26.74
C PHE A 288 -2.59 -3.06 -27.46
N ASN A 289 -3.40 -2.90 -28.52
CA ASN A 289 -4.06 -4.01 -29.24
C ASN A 289 -3.30 -4.48 -30.50
N LEU A 290 -1.99 -4.26 -30.60
CA LEU A 290 -1.20 -4.64 -31.78
C LEU A 290 -0.74 -6.11 -31.82
N THR A 291 -1.12 -6.94 -30.85
CA THR A 291 -0.78 -8.37 -30.83
C THR A 291 -1.97 -9.25 -30.45
N ARG A 292 -3.05 -9.18 -31.24
CA ARG A 292 -3.93 -10.34 -31.45
C ARG A 292 -3.66 -10.93 -32.83
N THR A 293 -2.48 -11.52 -32.97
CA THR A 293 -2.23 -12.60 -33.92
C THR A 293 -2.02 -13.85 -33.07
N LEU A 294 -3.12 -14.56 -32.83
CA LEU A 294 -3.09 -16.00 -32.59
C LEU A 294 -3.05 -16.69 -33.96
#